data_AF-A0A522PT86-F1
#
_entry.id   AF-A0A522PT86-F1
#
_cell.length_a   1.000
_cell.length_b   1.000
_cell.length_c   1.000
_cell.angle_alpha   90.00
_cell.angle_beta   90.00
_cell.angle_gamma   90.00
#
_symmetry.space_group_name_H-M   'P 1'
#
loop_
_entity.id
_entity.type
_entity.pdbx_description
1 polymer ?
#
loop_
_entity_poly.entity_id
_entity_poly.type
_entity_poly.pdbx_seq_one_letter_code
_entity_poly.pdbx_strand_id
1 'polypeptide(L)'
;MDVNEALRAICSTGEGYCWYCDRKLPEEEEAVNTGWDVKRIEGERVASIILLCPSCRRLRAELGEEGLLRDLALRTERLAC
;
A
#
# COMPACT_ATOMS: atom_id res chain seq x y z
N MET A 1 10.02 11.61 -7.11
CA MET A 1 8.71 11.22 -7.65
C MET A 1 7.67 11.91 -6.80
N ASP A 2 6.72 12.63 -7.40
CA ASP A 2 5.60 13.22 -6.65
C ASP A 2 4.59 12.11 -6.33
N VAL A 3 4.40 11.84 -5.03
CA VAL A 3 3.51 10.79 -4.55
C VAL A 3 2.06 11.09 -4.93
N ASN A 4 1.64 12.35 -4.86
CA ASN A 4 0.27 12.72 -5.18
C ASN A 4 0.01 12.57 -6.68
N GLU A 5 0.93 13.04 -7.54
CA GLU A 5 0.78 12.86 -8.99
C GLU A 5 0.70 11.38 -9.39
N ALA A 6 1.55 10.53 -8.79
CA ALA A 6 1.50 9.10 -9.02
C ALA A 6 0.19 8.47 -8.51
N LEU A 7 -0.28 8.88 -7.33
CA LEU A 7 -1.54 8.39 -6.77
C LEU A 7 -2.73 8.79 -7.65
N ARG A 8 -2.76 10.03 -8.15
CA ARG A 8 -3.77 10.51 -9.10
C ARG A 8 -3.80 9.68 -10.38
N ALA A 9 -2.62 9.45 -10.97
CA ALA A 9 -2.49 8.65 -12.18
C ALA A 9 -3.03 7.22 -11.96
N ILE A 10 -2.71 6.60 -10.83
CA ILE A 10 -3.21 5.26 -10.51
C ILE A 10 -4.73 5.27 -10.25
N CYS A 11 -5.24 6.23 -9.46
CA CYS A 11 -6.68 6.36 -9.19
C CYS A 11 -7.50 6.51 -10.48
N SER A 12 -6.97 7.21 -11.49
CA SER A 12 -7.64 7.37 -12.79
C SER A 12 -7.87 6.07 -13.56
N THR A 13 -7.15 4.99 -13.20
CA THR A 13 -7.37 3.66 -13.79
C THR A 13 -8.57 2.93 -13.19
N GLY A 14 -9.07 3.36 -12.03
CA GLY A 14 -10.10 2.66 -11.25
C GLY A 14 -9.61 1.37 -10.58
N GLU A 15 -8.33 1.04 -10.74
CA GLU A 15 -7.69 -0.19 -10.30
C GLU A 15 -6.54 0.13 -9.34
N GLY A 16 -6.35 -0.71 -8.32
CA GLY A 16 -5.29 -0.52 -7.34
C GLY A 16 -5.60 -1.18 -6.01
N TYR A 17 -4.59 -1.85 -5.45
CA TYR A 17 -4.70 -2.55 -4.18
C TYR A 17 -3.43 -2.32 -3.36
N CYS A 18 -3.60 -2.22 -2.04
CA CYS A 18 -2.47 -2.17 -1.12
C CYS A 18 -1.61 -3.42 -1.30
N TRP A 19 -0.31 -3.24 -1.53
CA TRP A 19 0.63 -4.33 -1.76
C TRP A 19 0.65 -5.39 -0.66
N TYR A 20 0.32 -5.01 0.58
CA TYR A 20 0.46 -5.90 1.73
C TYR A 20 -0.85 -6.55 2.20
N CYS A 21 -1.99 -5.89 2.03
CA CYS A 21 -3.25 -6.37 2.63
C CYS A 21 -4.41 -6.42 1.64
N ASP A 22 -4.14 -6.22 0.36
CA ASP A 22 -5.13 -6.24 -0.72
C ASP A 22 -6.34 -5.31 -0.50
N ARG A 23 -6.20 -4.31 0.38
CA ARG A 23 -7.22 -3.27 0.53
C ARG A 23 -7.32 -2.53 -0.79
N LYS A 24 -8.53 -2.41 -1.33
CA LYS A 24 -8.80 -1.65 -2.56
C LYS A 24 -8.44 -0.17 -2.35
N LEU A 25 -7.76 0.42 -3.35
CA LEU A 25 -7.51 1.85 -3.43
C LEU A 25 -8.85 2.59 -3.58
N PRO A 26 -9.15 3.58 -2.73
CA PRO A 26 -10.37 4.38 -2.87
C PRO A 26 -10.20 5.41 -3.99
N GLU A 27 -11.24 6.23 -4.21
CA GLU A 27 -11.19 7.33 -5.16
C GLU A 27 -10.10 8.35 -4.79
N GLU A 28 -9.65 9.13 -5.79
CA GLU A 28 -8.51 10.05 -5.66
C GLU A 28 -8.57 10.93 -4.40
N GLU A 29 -9.71 11.60 -4.20
CA GLU A 29 -9.90 12.52 -3.08
C GLU A 29 -9.75 11.80 -1.73
N GLU A 30 -10.36 10.64 -1.58
CA GLU A 30 -10.25 9.83 -0.36
C GLU A 30 -8.83 9.28 -0.20
N ALA A 31 -8.18 8.83 -1.28
CA ALA A 31 -6.84 8.28 -1.24
C ALA A 31 -5.82 9.31 -0.73
N VAL A 32 -5.91 10.56 -1.23
CA VAL A 32 -5.09 11.68 -0.77
C VAL A 32 -5.41 12.03 0.68
N ASN A 33 -6.69 12.19 1.03
CA ASN A 33 -7.11 12.62 2.36
C ASN A 33 -6.79 11.60 3.46
N THR A 34 -6.88 10.31 3.16
CA THR A 34 -6.60 9.24 4.13
C THR A 34 -5.11 8.90 4.23
N GLY A 35 -4.29 9.42 3.31
CA GLY A 35 -2.83 9.30 3.36
C GLY A 35 -2.30 7.99 2.78
N TRP A 36 -2.88 7.53 1.67
CA TRP A 36 -2.27 6.49 0.85
C TRP A 36 -0.91 6.95 0.32
N ASP A 37 0.00 6.00 0.17
CA ASP A 37 1.38 6.28 -0.21
C ASP A 37 1.79 5.42 -1.41
N VAL A 38 2.69 5.97 -2.21
CA VAL A 38 3.18 5.38 -3.44
C VAL A 38 4.69 5.28 -3.35
N LYS A 39 5.21 4.05 -3.35
CA LYS A 39 6.64 3.81 -3.24
C LYS A 39 7.18 3.11 -4.47
N ARG A 40 8.40 3.48 -4.84
CA ARG A 40 9.17 2.76 -5.84
C ARG A 40 9.97 1.67 -5.15
N ILE A 41 9.96 0.47 -5.70
CA ILE A 41 10.88 -0.60 -5.30
C ILE A 41 12.11 -0.49 -6.20
N GLU A 42 13.27 -0.32 -5.56
CA GLU A 42 14.56 -0.37 -6.25
C GLU A 42 15.04 -1.83 -6.33
N GLY A 43 15.61 -2.23 -7.47
CA GLY A 43 16.17 -3.58 -7.67
C GLY A 43 15.48 -4.42 -8.75
N GLU A 44 14.30 -4.01 -9.22
CA GLU A 44 13.61 -4.67 -10.34
C GLU A 44 14.02 -4.07 -11.69
N ARG A 45 14.11 -4.90 -12.75
CA ARG A 45 14.48 -4.46 -14.12
C ARG A 45 13.52 -3.42 -14.68
N VAL A 46 12.27 -3.43 -14.20
CA VAL A 46 11.28 -2.38 -14.43
C VAL A 46 11.06 -1.70 -13.09
N ALA A 47 11.09 -0.37 -13.08
CA ALA A 47 10.77 0.40 -11.89
C ALA A 47 9.35 0.09 -11.42
N SER A 48 9.21 -0.81 -10.44
CA SER A 48 7.90 -1.19 -9.90
C SER A 48 7.44 -0.16 -8.89
N ILE A 49 6.22 0.32 -9.06
CA ILE A 49 5.54 1.20 -8.12
C ILE A 49 4.56 0.34 -7.31
N ILE A 50 4.56 0.50 -5.99
CA ILE A 50 3.63 -0.15 -5.07
C ILE A 50 2.75 0.86 -4.35
N LEU A 51 1.53 0.44 -4.06
CA LEU A 51 0.55 1.18 -3.25
C LEU A 51 0.59 0.70 -1.79
N LEU A 52 0.50 1.65 -0.86
CA LEU A 52 0.48 1.39 0.56
C LEU A 52 -0.72 2.08 1.20
N CYS A 53 -1.61 1.29 1.80
CA CYS A 53 -2.70 1.88 2.57
C CYS A 53 -2.19 2.51 3.88
N PRO A 54 -2.94 3.46 4.47
CA PRO A 54 -2.49 4.19 5.66
C PRO A 54 -2.17 3.28 6.85
N SER A 55 -2.92 2.18 6.98
CA SER A 55 -2.73 1.19 8.05
C SER A 55 -1.42 0.43 7.90
N CYS A 56 -1.13 -0.13 6.72
CA CYS A 56 0.12 -0.85 6.45
C CYS A 56 1.33 0.09 6.47
N ARG A 57 1.16 1.34 6.01
CA ARG A 57 2.19 2.36 6.09
C ARG A 57 2.60 2.64 7.54
N ARG A 58 1.63 2.84 8.43
CA ARG A 58 1.88 3.05 9.87
C ARG A 58 2.57 1.84 10.49
N LEU A 59 2.02 0.64 10.30
CA LEU A 59 2.60 -0.59 10.84
C LEU A 59 4.03 -0.84 10.35
N ARG A 60 4.31 -0.59 9.06
CA ARG A 60 5.67 -0.70 8.51
C ARG A 60 6.63 0.30 9.16
N ALA A 61 6.17 1.51 9.46
CA ALA A 61 7.00 2.51 10.14
C ALA A 61 7.29 2.14 11.60
N GLU A 62 6.35 1.48 12.28
CA GLU A 62 6.48 1.07 13.67
C GLU A 62 7.29 -0.24 13.84
N LEU A 63 7.05 -1.23 12.98
CA LEU A 63 7.54 -2.61 13.13
C LEU A 63 8.64 -3.00 12.14
N GLY A 64 8.91 -2.14 11.16
CA GLY A 64 9.66 -2.54 9.98
C GLY A 64 8.86 -3.47 9.06
N GLU A 65 9.50 -3.89 7.98
CA GLU A 65 8.85 -4.70 6.94
C GLU A 65 8.59 -6.15 7.38
N GLU A 66 9.58 -6.82 8.00
CA GLU A 66 9.41 -8.17 8.54
C GLU A 66 8.32 -8.23 9.62
N GLY A 67 8.27 -7.21 10.48
CA GLY A 67 7.25 -7.11 11.53
C GLY A 67 5.84 -6.93 10.97
N LEU A 68 5.68 -6.11 9.93
CA LEU A 68 4.41 -5.99 9.20
C LEU A 68 3.97 -7.33 8.59
N LEU A 69 4.88 -8.03 7.89
CA LEU A 69 4.56 -9.31 7.26
C LEU A 69 4.13 -10.35 8.29
N ARG A 70 4.81 -10.40 9.44
CA ARG A 70 4.41 -11.28 10.56
C ARG A 70 3.02 -10.92 11.11
N ASP A 71 2.73 -9.63 11.33
CA ASP A 71 1.42 -9.20 11.81
C ASP A 71 0.29 -9.56 10.84
N LEU A 72 0.52 -9.40 9.53
CA LEU A 72 -0.45 -9.77 8.50
C LEU A 72 -0.69 -11.27 8.40
N ALA A 73 0.38 -12.08 8.51
CA ALA A 73 0.26 -13.54 8.55
C ALA A 73 -0.64 -13.99 9.71
N LEU A 74 -0.40 -13.44 10.92
CA LEU A 74 -1.20 -13.74 12.11
C LEU A 74 -2.67 -13.33 11.95
N ARG A 75 -2.96 -12.23 11.26
CA ARG A 75 -4.35 -11.80 10.98
C ARG A 75 -5.05 -12.71 9.98
N THR A 76 -4.32 -13.20 8.99
CA THR A 76 -4.84 -14.11 7.97
C THR A 76 -5.17 -15.48 8.57
N GLU A 77 -4.29 -16.00 9.44
CA GLU A 77 -4.53 -17.25 10.19
C GLU A 77 -5.79 -17.17 11.06
N ARG A 78 -6.07 -16.02 11.68
CA ARG A 78 -7.27 -15.80 12.50
C ARG A 78 -8.58 -15.80 11.69
N LEU A 79 -8.52 -15.51 10.39
CA LEU A 79 -9.68 -15.52 9.50
C LEU A 79 -9.91 -16.91 8.85
N ALA A 80 -8.93 -17.80 8.92
CA ALA A 80 -8.98 -19.14 8.36
C ALA A 80 -9.46 -20.22 9.35
N CYS A 81 -9.86 -19.83 10.57
CA CYS A 81 -10.36 -20.71 11.63
C CYS A 81 -11.88 -20.72 11.72
#